data_AF-A0A947QEV4-F1
#
_entry.id   AF-A0A947QEV4-F1
#
_cell.length_a   1.000
_cell.length_b   1.000
_cell.length_c   1.000
_cell.angle_alpha   90.00
_cell.angle_beta   90.00
_cell.angle_gamma   90.00
#
_symmetry.space_group_name_H-M   'P 1'
#
loop_
_entity.id
_entity.type
_entity.pdbx_description
1 polymer ?
#
loop_
_entity_poly.entity_id
_entity_poly.type
_entity_poly.pdbx_seq_one_letter_code
_entity_poly.pdbx_strand_id
1 'polypeptide(L)' 'MGSKEPDKKQLLLRLSPTLWRELASWADDEFRSINGQIEFLLTESVRQRKRRSKGEAEDTAGEAGRGES' A
#
# COMPACT_ATOMS: atom_id res chain seq x y z
N MET A 1 -6.09 24.83 -18.93
CA MET A 1 -6.80 24.13 -17.84
C MET A 1 -5.79 23.19 -17.19
N GLY A 2 -5.09 23.63 -16.15
CA GLY A 2 -4.09 22.79 -15.47
C GLY A 2 -4.81 21.78 -14.59
N SER A 3 -4.64 20.50 -14.89
CA SER A 3 -5.18 19.38 -14.12
C SER A 3 -4.81 19.54 -12.64
N LYS A 4 -5.81 19.71 -11.77
CA LYS A 4 -5.61 19.61 -10.32
C LYS A 4 -5.18 18.17 -10.03
N GLU A 5 -3.88 17.92 -9.90
CA GLU A 5 -3.47 16.81 -9.05
C GLU A 5 -4.12 17.06 -7.68
N PRO A 6 -4.83 16.09 -7.09
CA PRO A 6 -5.39 16.28 -5.76
C PRO A 6 -4.23 16.61 -4.83
N ASP A 7 -4.30 17.78 -4.19
CA ASP A 7 -3.24 18.27 -3.30
C ASP A 7 -2.82 17.15 -2.34
N LYS A 8 -1.52 16.87 -2.30
CA LYS A 8 -0.96 15.85 -1.40
C LYS A 8 -1.38 16.19 0.02
N LYS A 9 -2.18 15.32 0.63
CA LYS A 9 -2.69 15.54 1.98
C LYS A 9 -1.54 15.42 2.98
N GLN A 10 -1.20 16.52 3.63
CA GLN A 10 -0.22 16.53 4.72
C GLN A 10 -0.85 15.94 5.98
N LEU A 11 -0.15 15.00 6.61
CA LEU A 11 -0.58 14.35 7.84
C LEU A 11 0.59 14.27 8.82
N LEU A 12 0.33 14.56 10.09
CA LEU A 12 1.31 14.38 11.15
C LEU A 12 1.36 12.90 11.53
N LEU A 13 2.48 12.25 11.24
CA LEU A 13 2.71 10.85 11.57
C LEU A 13 3.57 10.75 12.83
N ARG A 14 3.11 9.96 13.81
CA ARG A 14 3.90 9.64 15.01
C ARG A 14 4.57 8.29 14.81
N LEU A 15 5.89 8.29 14.75
CA LEU A 15 6.70 7.09 14.60
C LEU A 15 7.59 6.92 15.84
N SER A 16 7.87 5.67 16.22
CA SER A 16 8.94 5.43 17.18
C SER A 16 10.29 5.82 16.55
N PRO A 17 11.27 6.29 17.34
CA PRO A 17 12.58 6.66 16.82
C PRO A 17 13.31 5.51 16.12
N THR A 18 13.06 4.26 16.56
CA THR A 18 13.65 3.06 15.94
C THR A 18 13.12 2.86 14.52
N LEU A 19 11.79 2.88 14.37
CA LEU A 19 11.14 2.72 13.07
C LEU A 19 11.54 3.82 12.10
N TRP A 20 11.64 5.07 12.57
CA TRP A 20 12.08 6.17 11.73
C TRP A 20 13.50 5.95 11.17
N ARG A 21 14.44 5.44 12.00
CA ARG A 21 15.81 5.15 11.55
C ARG A 21 15.87 4.03 10.52
N GLU A 22 15.10 2.96 10.75
CA GLU A 22 15.02 1.85 9.79
C GLU A 22 14.46 2.31 8.44
N LEU A 23 13.39 3.12 8.45
CA LEU A 23 12.82 3.70 7.23
C LEU A 23 13.79 4.67 6.55
N ALA A 24 14.55 5.45 7.31
CA ALA A 24 15.54 6.37 6.76
C ALA A 24 16.71 5.64 6.11
N SER A 25 17.24 4.60 6.75
CA SER A 25 18.30 3.75 6.18
C SER A 25 17.84 3.09 4.88
N TRP A 26 16.63 2.51 4.88
CA TRP A 26 16.09 1.86 3.68
C TRP A 26 15.86 2.85 2.54
N ALA A 27 15.37 4.05 2.86
CA ALA A 27 15.22 5.10 1.85
C ALA A 27 16.57 5.50 1.24
N ASP A 28 17.64 5.59 2.06
CA ASP A 28 19.00 5.91 1.61
C ASP A 28 19.56 4.81 0.69
N ASP A 29 19.40 3.53 1.08
CA ASP A 29 19.83 2.37 0.29
C ASP A 29 19.18 2.33 -1.11
N GLU A 30 17.95 2.85 -1.25
CA GLU A 30 17.20 2.90 -2.50
C GLU A 30 17.29 4.27 -3.21
N PHE A 31 18.14 5.19 -2.73
CA PHE A 31 18.28 6.56 -3.22
C PHE A 31 16.94 7.32 -3.31
N ARG A 32 16.08 7.12 -2.31
CA ARG A 32 14.77 7.74 -2.18
C ARG A 32 14.73 8.74 -1.02
N SER A 33 13.80 9.70 -1.10
CA SER A 33 13.44 10.49 0.07
C SER A 33 12.65 9.65 1.08
N ILE A 34 12.75 9.98 2.36
CA ILE A 34 11.97 9.33 3.43
C ILE A 34 10.46 9.41 3.15
N ASN A 35 9.96 10.56 2.70
CA ASN A 35 8.54 10.73 2.36
C ASN A 35 8.13 9.83 1.18
N GLY A 36 9.00 9.73 0.16
CA GLY A 36 8.77 8.83 -0.97
C GLY A 36 8.76 7.35 -0.55
N GLN A 37 9.63 6.95 0.37
CA GLN A 37 9.65 5.60 0.90
C GLN A 37 8.37 5.27 1.68
N ILE A 38 7.91 6.20 2.53
CA ILE A 38 6.65 6.05 3.25
C ILE A 38 5.46 5.92 2.29
N GLU A 39 5.41 6.78 1.25
CA GLU A 39 4.35 6.73 0.24
C GLU A 39 4.33 5.41 -0.52
N PHE A 40 5.49 4.90 -0.91
CA PHE A 40 5.63 3.60 -1.57
C PHE A 40 5.11 2.45 -0.69
N LEU A 41 5.55 2.38 0.57
CA LEU A 41 5.16 1.34 1.51
C LEU A 41 3.65 1.34 1.78
N LEU A 42 3.05 2.53 1.97
CA LEU A 42 1.61 2.68 2.17
C LEU A 42 0.83 2.25 0.92
N THR A 43 1.30 2.64 -0.26
CA THR A 43 0.69 2.26 -1.54
C THR A 43 0.70 0.75 -1.73
N GLU A 44 1.85 0.12 -1.49
CA GLU A 44 2.00 -1.32 -1.62
C GLU A 44 1.18 -2.09 -0.58
N SER A 45 1.09 -1.58 0.65
CA SER A 45 0.26 -2.18 1.70
C SER A 45 -1.24 -2.16 1.32
N VAL A 46 -1.72 -1.04 0.79
CA VAL A 46 -3.11 -0.92 0.31
C VAL A 46 -3.35 -1.80 -0.92
N ARG A 47 -2.42 -1.82 -1.87
CA ARG A 47 -2.50 -2.64 -3.09
C ARG A 47 -2.58 -4.13 -2.74
N GLN A 48 -1.74 -4.60 -1.83
CA GLN A 48 -1.74 -5.99 -1.35
C GLN A 48 -3.05 -6.33 -0.64
N ARG A 49 -3.56 -5.47 0.24
CA ARG A 49 -4.86 -5.66 0.90
C ARG A 49 -6.00 -5.80 -0.11
N LYS A 50 -6.05 -4.92 -1.12
CA LYS A 50 -7.07 -4.97 -2.18
C LYS A 50 -6.99 -6.24 -3.03
N ARG A 51 -5.78 -6.72 -3.32
CA ARG A 51 -5.59 -8.00 -4.04
C ARG A 51 -6.10 -9.17 -3.23
N ARG A 52 -5.75 -9.25 -1.95
CA ARG A 52 -6.22 -10.32 -1.07
C ARG A 52 -7.74 -10.37 -1.00
N SER A 53 -8.39 -9.21 -0.84
CA SER A 53 -9.87 -9.16 -0.81
C SER A 53 -10.53 -9.56 -2.13
N LYS A 54 -9.82 -9.45 -3.27
CA LYS A 54 -10.36 -9.86 -4.57
C LYS A 54 -10.17 -11.36 -4.84
N GLY A 55 -9.04 -11.92 -4.41
CA GLY A 55 -8.81 -13.38 -4.49
C GLY A 55 -9.79 -14.17 -3.63
N GLU A 56 -10.09 -13.70 -2.42
CA GLU A 56 -11.08 -14.34 -1.53
C GLU A 56 -12.51 -14.33 -2.12
N ALA A 57 -12.85 -13.33 -2.95
CA ALA A 57 -14.15 -13.24 -3.62
C ALA A 57 -14.28 -14.10 -4.89
N GLU A 58 -13.15 -14.40 -5.56
CA GLU A 58 -13.14 -15.28 -6.74
C GLU A 58 -13.13 -16.76 -6.32
N ASP A 59 -12.47 -17.12 -5.22
CA ASP A 59 -12.47 -18.49 -4.70
C ASP A 59 -13.85 -18.94 -4.18
N THR A 60 -14.64 -18.05 -3.57
CA THR A 60 -16.01 -18.38 -3.12
C THR A 60 -17.01 -18.53 -4.27
N ALA A 61 -16.79 -17.87 -5.41
CA ALA A 61 -17.66 -18.01 -6.59
C ALA A 61 -17.38 -19.30 -7.40
N GLY A 62 -16.17 -19.86 -7.29
CA GLY A 62 -15.77 -21.08 -8.01
C GLY A 62 -16.33 -22.39 -7.42
N GLU A 63 -16.75 -22.39 -6.16
CA GLU A 63 -17.21 -23.61 -5.47
C GLU A 63 -18.72 -23.87 -5.61
N ALA A 64 -19.51 -22.85 -5.96
CA ALA A 64 -20.96 -22.97 -6.17
C ALA A 64 -21.38 -23.58 -7.53
N GLY A 65 -20.43 -23.88 -8.42
CA GLY A 65 -20.70 -24.33 -9.80
C GLY A 65 -20.37 -25.79 -10.12
N ARG A 66 -19.97 -26.62 -9.14
CA ARG A 66 -19.50 -28.00 -9.38
C ARG A 66 -20.33 -29.12 -8.73
N GLY A 67 -21.52 -28.81 -8.25
CA GLY A 67 -22.38 -29.80 -7.60
C GLY A 67 -23.79 -29.78 -8.13
N GLU A 68 -23.99 -30.24 -9.38
CA GLU A 68 -25.26 -30.83 -9.84
C GLU A 68 -25.04 -31.45 -11.23
N SER A 69 -24.82 -32.75 -11.25
CA SER A 69 -24.96 -33.65 -12.40
C SER A 69 -25.53 -34.96 -11.89
#